data_AF-A0AAD8IH63-F1
#
_entry.id   AF-A0AAD8IH63-F1
#
_cell.length_a   1.000
_cell.length_b   1.000
_cell.length_c   1.000
_cell.angle_alpha   90.00
_cell.angle_beta   90.00
_cell.angle_gamma   90.00
#
_symmetry.space_group_name_H-M   'P 1'
#
loop_
_entity.id
_entity.type
_entity.pdbx_description
1 polymer ?
#
loop_
_entity_poly.entity_id
_entity_poly.type
_entity_poly.pdbx_seq_one_letter_code
_entity_poly.pdbx_strand_id
1 'polypeptide(L)'
;MASNNHLTANTRPSFLCSFRIVVQVEDPTGSTCVTLFNKEAGQLIGVPLQKILAEQAEGAQMTYIPSVVHNIIGKLCAFQIKISPYNIIQECEEYTITRVSEVDEDVNQANILPNFVDAGTLVPDGVKR
;
A
#
# COMPACT_ATOMS: atom_id res chain seq x y z
N MET A 1 32.96 2.22 46.13
CA MET A 1 32.15 1.38 45.23
C MET A 1 30.97 2.23 44.78
N ALA A 2 31.05 2.85 43.61
CA ALA A 2 29.93 3.61 43.04
C ALA A 2 29.40 2.81 41.85
N SER A 3 28.18 2.29 42.00
CA SER A 3 27.50 1.49 40.98
C SER A 3 27.02 2.34 39.81
N ASN A 4 27.08 1.73 38.64
CA ASN A 4 26.83 2.26 37.31
C ASN A 4 25.46 2.94 37.14
N ASN A 5 25.47 4.16 36.60
CA ASN A 5 24.29 4.74 35.96
C ASN A 5 24.01 4.00 34.65
N HIS A 6 22.97 3.18 34.67
CA HIS A 6 22.34 2.63 33.48
C HIS A 6 21.59 3.77 32.77
N LEU A 7 22.25 4.42 31.82
CA LEU A 7 21.61 5.35 30.89
C LEU A 7 20.60 4.57 30.06
N THR A 8 19.33 4.66 30.44
CA THR A 8 18.20 4.21 29.63
C THR A 8 18.26 4.95 28.30
N ALA A 9 18.39 4.19 27.20
CA ALA A 9 18.29 4.70 25.84
C ALA A 9 17.03 5.58 25.72
N ASN A 10 17.24 6.87 25.46
CA ASN A 10 16.19 7.79 25.04
C ASN A 10 15.60 7.23 23.74
N THR A 11 14.53 6.43 23.85
CA THR A 11 13.76 6.01 22.68
C THR A 11 12.98 7.24 22.25
N ARG A 12 13.58 8.00 21.32
CA ARG A 12 12.91 9.10 20.62
C ARG A 12 11.55 8.60 20.14
N PRO A 13 10.47 9.39 20.21
CA PRO A 13 9.23 9.02 19.56
C PRO A 13 9.56 8.78 18.09
N SER A 14 9.49 7.53 17.64
CA SER A 14 9.59 7.20 16.24
C SER A 14 8.44 7.91 15.58
N PHE A 15 8.69 9.01 14.86
CA PHE A 15 7.74 9.51 13.89
C PHE A 15 7.37 8.30 13.03
N LEU A 16 6.12 7.85 13.11
CA LEU A 16 5.64 6.69 12.38
C LEU A 16 5.57 7.11 10.91
N CYS A 17 6.69 7.05 10.21
CA CYS A 17 6.71 7.21 8.77
C CYS A 17 5.82 6.15 8.14
N SER A 18 5.09 6.55 7.11
CA SER A 18 4.16 5.67 6.38
C SER A 18 4.35 5.85 4.88
N PHE A 19 4.06 4.80 4.12
CA PHE A 19 3.91 4.93 2.67
C PHE A 19 2.52 5.45 2.35
N ARG A 20 2.48 6.47 1.49
CA ARG A 20 1.34 6.82 0.65
C ARG A 20 1.88 7.06 -0.75
N ILE A 21 1.62 6.13 -1.66
CA ILE A 21 2.13 6.18 -3.03
C ILE A 21 0.92 6.22 -3.95
N VAL A 22 0.84 7.25 -4.78
CA VAL A 22 -0.13 7.34 -5.86
C VAL A 22 0.54 6.78 -7.11
N VAL A 23 -0.08 5.79 -7.74
CA VAL A 23 0.41 5.18 -8.98
C VAL A 23 -0.67 5.25 -10.04
N GLN A 24 -0.24 5.43 -11.29
CA GLN A 24 -1.12 5.28 -12.45
C GLN A 24 -1.15 3.80 -12.84
N VAL A 25 -2.34 3.28 -13.05
CA VAL A 25 -2.58 1.92 -13.54
C VAL A 25 -3.30 1.99 -14.87
N GLU A 26 -3.02 1.03 -15.75
CA GLU A 26 -3.61 0.94 -17.08
C GLU A 26 -4.09 -0.49 -17.32
N ASP A 27 -5.26 -0.60 -17.94
CA ASP A 27 -5.80 -1.83 -18.48
C ASP A 27 -6.34 -1.57 -19.91
N PRO A 28 -6.84 -2.59 -20.63
CA PRO A 28 -7.34 -2.39 -22.00
C PRO A 28 -8.51 -1.39 -22.13
N THR A 29 -9.16 -0.99 -21.03
CA THR A 29 -10.30 -0.06 -21.01
C THR A 29 -9.89 1.38 -20.73
N GLY A 30 -8.72 1.60 -20.13
CA GLY A 30 -8.19 2.94 -19.88
C GLY A 30 -7.17 2.97 -18.76
N SER A 31 -6.94 4.17 -18.22
CA SER A 31 -6.02 4.39 -17.11
C SER A 31 -6.66 5.17 -15.98
N THR A 32 -6.26 4.88 -14.75
CA THR A 32 -6.69 5.64 -13.57
C THR A 32 -5.57 5.71 -12.52
N CYS A 33 -5.78 6.50 -11.46
CA CYS A 33 -4.84 6.62 -10.36
C CYS A 33 -5.33 5.85 -9.14
N VAL A 34 -4.44 5.10 -8.50
CA VAL A 34 -4.74 4.40 -7.25
C VAL A 34 -3.70 4.72 -6.19
N THR A 35 -4.15 4.73 -4.94
CA THR A 35 -3.31 5.00 -3.77
C THR A 35 -3.02 3.70 -3.04
N LEU A 36 -1.72 3.40 -2.92
CA LEU A 36 -1.15 2.30 -2.15
C LEU A 36 -0.68 2.83 -0.79
N PHE A 37 -1.08 2.14 0.28
CA PHE A 37 -0.61 2.44 1.62
C PHE A 37 0.33 1.34 2.12
N ASN A 38 1.19 1.71 3.06
CA ASN A 38 2.02 0.84 3.91
C ASN A 38 2.23 -0.61 3.41
N LYS A 39 1.29 -1.50 3.71
CA LYS A 39 1.40 -2.93 3.42
C LYS A 39 1.43 -3.20 1.92
N GLU A 40 0.47 -2.67 1.17
CA GLU A 40 0.33 -2.86 -0.27
C GLU A 40 1.50 -2.23 -1.02
N ALA A 41 1.91 -1.03 -0.60
CA ALA A 41 3.10 -0.36 -1.12
C ALA A 41 4.37 -1.19 -0.86
N GLY A 42 4.56 -1.64 0.38
CA GLY A 42 5.72 -2.45 0.78
C GLY A 42 5.79 -3.79 0.05
N GLN A 43 4.64 -4.42 -0.21
CA GLN A 43 4.54 -5.65 -1.00
C GLN A 43 5.07 -5.44 -2.42
N LEU A 44 4.61 -4.39 -3.12
CA LEU A 44 5.03 -4.12 -4.50
C LEU A 44 6.46 -3.60 -4.60
N ILE A 45 6.92 -2.79 -3.65
CA ILE A 45 8.30 -2.31 -3.60
C ILE A 45 9.27 -3.47 -3.31
N GLY A 46 8.84 -4.45 -2.52
CA GLY A 46 9.65 -5.56 -2.04
C GLY A 46 10.66 -5.19 -0.94
N VAL A 47 10.63 -3.94 -0.47
CA VAL A 47 11.53 -3.42 0.58
C VAL A 47 10.72 -2.75 1.69
N PRO A 48 10.92 -3.15 2.96
CA PRO A 48 10.28 -2.51 4.10
C PRO A 48 10.66 -1.03 4.20
N LEU A 49 9.69 -0.18 4.55
CA LEU A 49 9.88 1.27 4.71
C LEU A 49 11.07 1.61 5.62
N GLN A 50 11.23 0.86 6.71
CA GLN A 50 12.30 1.08 7.67
C GLN A 50 13.69 0.93 7.05
N LYS A 51 13.85 0.05 6.05
CA LYS A 51 15.13 -0.09 5.32
C LYS A 51 15.40 1.12 4.43
N ILE A 52 14.37 1.58 3.71
CA ILE A 52 14.47 2.77 2.86
C ILE A 52 14.84 4.01 3.68
N LEU A 53 14.26 4.13 4.88
CA LEU A 53 14.55 5.24 5.79
C LEU A 53 15.94 5.15 6.43
N ALA A 54 16.41 3.94 6.74
CA ALA A 54 17.74 3.74 7.31
C ALA A 54 18.88 4.08 6.33
N GLU A 55 18.61 3.97 5.02
CA GLU A 55 19.55 4.38 3.97
C GLU A 55 19.59 5.91 3.77
N GLN A 56 18.64 6.65 4.36
CA GLN A 56 18.65 8.11 4.35
C GLN A 56 19.52 8.62 5.50
N ALA A 57 20.37 9.61 5.22
CA ALA A 57 21.13 10.29 6.27
C ALA A 57 20.17 10.91 7.29
N GLU A 58 20.46 10.76 8.59
CA GLU A 58 19.62 11.31 9.66
C GLU A 58 19.40 12.82 9.46
N GLY A 59 18.12 13.23 9.38
CA GLY A 59 17.74 14.63 9.19
C GLY A 59 17.81 15.12 7.74
N ALA A 60 18.17 14.28 6.77
CA ALA A 60 18.04 14.61 5.37
C ALA A 60 16.55 14.61 4.97
N GLN A 61 16.11 15.70 4.35
CA GLN A 61 14.83 15.71 3.65
C GLN A 61 14.97 14.83 2.40
N MET A 62 14.03 13.91 2.21
CA MET A 62 13.96 13.09 1.00
C MET A 62 13.61 14.03 -0.18
N THR A 63 14.61 14.52 -0.92
CA THR A 63 14.45 15.45 -2.05
C THR A 63 14.14 14.75 -3.37
N TYR A 64 14.32 13.44 -3.40
CA TYR A 64 14.07 12.58 -4.56
C TYR A 64 13.32 11.32 -4.12
N ILE A 65 12.58 10.74 -5.05
CA ILE A 65 11.94 9.43 -4.85
C ILE A 65 13.04 8.36 -4.80
N PRO A 66 13.14 7.55 -3.72
CA PRO A 66 14.13 6.49 -3.63
C PRO A 66 13.98 5.51 -4.81
N SER A 67 15.10 5.13 -5.43
CA SER A 67 15.10 4.28 -6.64
C SER A 67 14.35 2.97 -6.45
N VAL A 68 14.38 2.40 -5.25
CA VAL A 68 13.66 1.17 -4.90
C VAL A 68 12.14 1.30 -5.08
N VAL A 69 11.57 2.50 -5.00
CA VAL A 69 10.14 2.73 -5.26
C VAL A 69 9.78 2.43 -6.72
N HIS A 70 10.73 2.53 -7.65
CA HIS A 70 10.51 2.20 -9.06
C HIS A 70 10.25 0.71 -9.29
N ASN A 71 10.49 -0.16 -8.31
CA ASN A 71 10.15 -1.59 -8.38
C ASN A 71 8.65 -1.83 -8.60
N ILE A 72 7.78 -0.84 -8.34
CA ILE A 72 6.34 -0.94 -8.59
C ILE A 72 6.01 -0.91 -10.09
N ILE A 73 6.86 -0.27 -10.91
CA ILE A 73 6.59 -0.01 -12.33
C ILE A 73 6.70 -1.29 -13.16
N GLY A 74 5.75 -1.47 -14.09
CA GLY A 74 5.75 -2.59 -15.04
C GLY A 74 5.17 -3.90 -14.49
N LYS A 75 4.66 -3.90 -13.26
CA LYS A 75 4.04 -5.09 -12.65
C LYS A 75 2.60 -5.28 -13.11
N LEU A 76 2.28 -6.48 -13.59
CA LEU A 76 0.88 -6.89 -13.78
C LEU A 76 0.30 -7.32 -12.42
N CYS A 77 -0.79 -6.68 -12.01
CA CYS A 77 -1.38 -6.86 -10.69
C CYS A 77 -2.89 -7.00 -10.76
N ALA A 78 -3.43 -7.82 -9.86
CA ALA A 78 -4.84 -7.79 -9.50
C ALA A 78 -5.01 -7.01 -8.19
N PHE A 79 -5.95 -6.07 -8.18
CA PHE A 79 -6.20 -5.17 -7.05
C PHE A 79 -7.58 -5.36 -6.46
N GLN A 80 -7.69 -5.33 -5.12
CA GLN A 80 -8.95 -5.03 -4.45
C GLN A 80 -9.02 -3.53 -4.20
N ILE A 81 -10.03 -2.88 -4.78
CA ILE A 81 -10.21 -1.43 -4.72
C ILE A 81 -11.36 -1.09 -3.77
N LYS A 82 -11.10 -0.21 -2.80
CA LYS A 82 -12.15 0.38 -1.97
C LYS A 82 -12.75 1.59 -2.67
N ILE A 83 -14.03 1.48 -2.99
CA ILE A 83 -14.84 2.59 -3.49
C ILE A 83 -15.74 3.07 -2.35
N SER A 84 -15.77 4.38 -2.12
CA SER A 84 -16.62 5.01 -1.12
C SER A 84 -17.64 5.94 -1.77
N PRO A 85 -18.72 6.34 -1.07
CA PRO A 85 -19.65 7.35 -1.58
C PRO A 85 -18.95 8.66 -1.96
N TYR A 86 -17.83 9.01 -1.30
CA TYR A 86 -17.01 10.16 -1.68
C TYR A 86 -16.48 10.05 -3.11
N ASN A 87 -15.96 8.88 -3.50
CA ASN A 87 -15.44 8.66 -4.85
C ASN A 87 -16.54 8.80 -5.92
N ILE A 88 -17.78 8.41 -5.59
CA ILE A 88 -18.92 8.44 -6.53
C ILE A 88 -19.52 9.84 -6.61
N ILE A 89 -19.84 10.44 -5.45
CA ILE A 89 -20.57 11.72 -5.37
C ILE A 89 -19.68 12.89 -5.82
N GLN A 90 -18.37 12.81 -5.53
CA GLN A 90 -17.42 13.87 -5.88
C GLN A 90 -16.64 13.56 -7.17
N GLU A 91 -16.98 12.48 -7.89
CA GLU A 91 -16.28 12.03 -9.10
C GLU A 91 -14.75 11.97 -8.90
N CYS A 92 -14.33 11.56 -7.70
CA CYS A 92 -12.92 11.53 -7.32
C CYS A 92 -12.34 10.14 -7.56
N GLU A 93 -11.57 10.04 -8.65
CA GLU A 93 -10.94 8.79 -9.12
C GLU A 93 -9.64 8.43 -8.37
N GLU A 94 -9.32 9.06 -7.24
CA GLU A 94 -8.24 8.59 -6.36
C GLU A 94 -8.73 7.40 -5.51
N TYR A 95 -8.66 6.20 -6.08
CA TYR A 95 -9.14 5.00 -5.40
C TYR A 95 -8.10 4.41 -4.44
N THR A 96 -8.54 3.83 -3.34
CA THR A 96 -7.63 3.18 -2.37
C THR A 96 -7.53 1.68 -2.63
N ILE A 97 -6.31 1.18 -2.76
CA ILE A 97 -6.05 -0.27 -2.81
C ILE A 97 -6.06 -0.83 -1.39
N THR A 98 -6.83 -1.90 -1.17
CA THR A 98 -6.87 -2.62 0.12
C THR A 98 -6.18 -3.96 0.09
N ARG A 99 -5.98 -4.54 -1.11
CA ARG A 99 -5.19 -5.74 -1.34
C ARG A 99 -4.57 -5.72 -2.73
N VAL A 100 -3.41 -6.34 -2.86
CA VAL A 100 -2.71 -6.51 -4.14
C VAL A 100 -2.16 -7.92 -4.28
N SER A 101 -2.18 -8.44 -5.50
CA SER A 101 -1.51 -9.68 -5.89
C SER A 101 -0.84 -9.48 -7.23
N GLU A 102 0.46 -9.74 -7.30
CA GLU A 102 1.21 -9.76 -8.55
C GLU A 102 0.80 -11.00 -9.35
N VAL A 103 0.66 -10.86 -10.66
CA VAL A 103 0.24 -11.93 -11.57
C VAL A 103 1.43 -12.28 -12.46
N ASP A 104 1.84 -13.54 -12.44
CA ASP A 104 2.85 -14.04 -13.38
C ASP A 104 2.23 -14.17 -14.77
N GLU A 105 2.89 -13.60 -15.79
CA GLU A 105 2.42 -13.63 -17.18
C GLU A 105 2.32 -15.05 -17.76
N ASP A 106 3.00 -16.03 -17.15
CA ASP A 106 3.05 -17.43 -17.57
C ASP A 106 1.78 -18.24 -17.22
N VAL A 107 0.79 -17.64 -16.55
CA VAL A 107 -0.44 -18.34 -16.17
C VAL A 107 -1.62 -17.84 -17.00
N ASN A 108 -2.14 -18.70 -17.88
CA ASN A 108 -3.31 -18.48 -18.74
C ASN A 108 -4.37 -17.54 -18.11
N GLN A 109 -4.54 -16.37 -18.72
CA GLN A 109 -5.27 -15.19 -18.23
C GLN A 109 -6.75 -15.37 -17.88
N ALA A 110 -7.33 -16.57 -18.02
CA ALA A 110 -8.77 -16.77 -17.94
C ALA A 110 -9.32 -17.07 -16.53
N ASN A 111 -8.51 -17.44 -15.52
CA ASN A 111 -9.04 -18.02 -14.28
C ASN A 111 -8.37 -17.59 -12.95
N ILE A 112 -7.54 -16.55 -12.91
CA ILE A 112 -6.90 -16.11 -11.64
C ILE A 112 -7.55 -14.82 -11.17
N LEU A 113 -8.76 -14.92 -10.64
CA LEU A 113 -9.15 -13.91 -9.65
C LEU A 113 -8.46 -14.30 -8.35
N PRO A 114 -7.56 -13.46 -7.79
CA PRO A 114 -7.06 -13.71 -6.44
C PRO A 114 -8.25 -13.85 -5.49
N ASN A 115 -8.19 -14.84 -4.59
CA ASN A 115 -9.24 -15.09 -3.61
C ASN A 115 -9.21 -14.00 -2.53
N PHE A 116 -9.73 -12.82 -2.84
CA PHE A 116 -9.92 -11.75 -1.88
C PHE A 116 -11.14 -12.07 -1.01
N VAL A 117 -10.93 -12.78 0.10
CA VAL A 117 -11.99 -13.04 1.08
C VAL A 117 -12.41 -11.72 1.73
N ASP A 118 -13.63 -11.26 1.47
CA ASP A 118 -14.12 -9.99 2.00
C ASP A 118 -14.48 -10.13 3.49
N ALA A 119 -13.96 -9.25 4.35
CA ALA A 119 -14.16 -9.34 5.81
C ALA A 119 -15.45 -8.67 6.30
N GLY A 120 -16.39 -8.37 5.39
CA GLY A 120 -17.53 -7.52 5.71
C GLY A 120 -18.70 -7.66 4.75
N THR A 121 -19.23 -8.87 4.56
CA THR A 121 -20.61 -8.98 4.08
C THR A 121 -21.54 -8.58 5.24
N LEU A 122 -21.99 -7.33 5.25
CA LEU A 122 -23.18 -6.96 6.02
C LEU A 122 -24.34 -7.79 5.47
N VAL A 123 -24.83 -8.73 6.28
CA VAL A 123 -26.05 -9.48 6.02
C VAL A 123 -27.18 -8.44 5.92
N PRO A 124 -27.92 -8.34 4.80
CA PRO A 124 -29.11 -7.52 4.78
C PRO A 124 -30.16 -8.18 5.69
N ASP A 125 -30.45 -7.52 6.81
CA ASP A 125 -31.46 -7.99 7.75
C ASP A 125 -32.79 -8.19 7.04
N GLY A 126 -33.36 -9.36 7.31
CA GLY A 126 -34.44 -9.96 6.54
C GLY A 126 -35.71 -9.13 6.43
N VAL A 127 -36.27 -9.18 5.22
CA VAL A 127 -37.70 -9.06 4.93
C VAL A 127 -38.52 -9.82 5.98
N LYS A 128 -39.47 -9.14 6.62
CA LYS A 128 -40.62 -9.82 7.26
C LYS A 128 -41.83 -9.71 6.35
N ARG A 129 -42.40 -10.87 6.04
CA ARG A 129 -43.72 -11.05 5.42
C ARG A 129 -44.83 -10.56 6.33
#